data_AF-A0A2P8E6L9-F1
#
_entry.id   AF-A0A2P8E6L9-F1
#
_cell.length_a   1.000
_cell.length_b   1.000
_cell.length_c   1.000
_cell.angle_alpha   90.00
_cell.angle_beta   90.00
_cell.angle_gamma   90.00
#
_symmetry.space_group_name_H-M   'P 1'
#
loop_
_entity.id
_entity.type
_entity.pdbx_description
1 polymer ?
#
loop_
_entity_poly.entity_id
_entity_poly.type
_entity_poly.pdbx_seq_one_letter_code
_entity_poly.pdbx_strand_id
1 'polypeptide(L)'
;MAVLREDFNINFMHRLYFSLAALLSSGIFAYSYWKEWIAIQWRGEKPVLVPDSDYAPYFHASEELYLRVILIFALLFSVIFVLSILFFLQKNQKGLFFCFIFSMLTIFAVMINGAIK
;
A
#
# COMPACT_ATOMS: atom_id res chain seq x y z
N MET A 1 -30.78 9.44 26.38
CA MET A 1 -30.61 8.15 25.65
C MET A 1 -30.14 8.33 24.20
N ALA A 2 -30.56 9.38 23.48
CA ALA A 2 -30.10 9.64 22.10
C ALA A 2 -28.58 9.91 21.99
N VAL A 3 -28.02 10.75 22.87
CA VAL A 3 -26.59 11.12 22.86
C VAL A 3 -25.64 9.91 22.98
N LEU A 4 -25.93 8.99 23.91
CA LEU A 4 -25.12 7.77 24.10
C LEU A 4 -25.18 6.80 22.90
N ARG A 5 -26.24 6.86 22.09
CA ARG A 5 -26.39 6.01 20.90
C ARG A 5 -25.62 6.60 19.71
N GLU A 6 -25.55 7.92 19.59
CA GLU A 6 -24.77 8.60 18.55
C GLU A 6 -23.26 8.43 18.77
N ASP A 7 -22.77 8.66 20.00
CA ASP A 7 -21.34 8.51 20.33
C ASP A 7 -20.83 7.08 20.09
N PHE A 8 -21.64 6.08 20.41
CA PHE A 8 -21.31 4.68 20.15
C PHE A 8 -21.22 4.39 18.64
N ASN A 9 -22.15 4.94 17.86
CA ASN A 9 -22.21 4.71 16.42
C ASN A 9 -21.05 5.39 15.68
N ILE A 10 -20.68 6.61 16.09
CA ILE A 10 -19.53 7.35 15.54
C ILE A 10 -18.23 6.58 15.80
N ASN A 11 -18.00 6.16 17.05
CA ASN A 11 -16.78 5.43 17.40
C ASN A 11 -16.67 4.07 16.68
N PHE A 12 -17.79 3.38 16.50
CA PHE A 12 -17.83 2.10 15.78
C PHE A 12 -17.55 2.27 14.27
N MET A 13 -18.22 3.23 13.63
CA MET A 13 -18.03 3.55 12.22
C MET A 13 -16.58 3.96 11.93
N HIS A 14 -15.98 4.77 12.80
CA HIS A 14 -14.59 5.22 12.65
C HIS A 14 -13.60 4.06 12.75
N ARG A 15 -13.80 3.14 13.71
CA ARG A 15 -12.95 1.94 13.88
C ARG A 15 -13.05 1.01 12.67
N LEU A 16 -14.25 0.76 12.17
CA LEU A 16 -14.45 -0.05 10.97
C LEU A 16 -13.82 0.60 9.74
N TYR A 17 -14.02 1.90 9.57
CA TYR A 17 -13.48 2.66 8.45
C TYR A 17 -11.96 2.54 8.39
N PHE A 18 -11.24 2.81 9.48
CA PHE A 18 -9.78 2.71 9.48
C PHE A 18 -9.29 1.28 9.32
N SER A 19 -9.98 0.31 9.91
CA SER A 19 -9.64 -1.11 9.76
C SER A 19 -9.74 -1.54 8.29
N LEU A 20 -10.84 -1.18 7.63
CA LEU A 20 -11.06 -1.46 6.22
C LEU A 20 -10.09 -0.68 5.34
N ALA A 21 -9.86 0.60 5.62
CA ALA A 21 -8.93 1.43 4.86
C ALA A 21 -7.51 0.86 4.90
N ALA A 22 -7.01 0.48 6.09
CA ALA A 22 -5.68 -0.12 6.26
C ALA A 22 -5.56 -1.46 5.50
N LEU A 23 -6.56 -2.34 5.66
CA LEU A 23 -6.55 -3.66 5.02
C LEU A 23 -6.67 -3.56 3.49
N LEU A 24 -7.60 -2.75 2.99
CA LEU A 24 -7.82 -2.60 1.57
C LEU A 24 -6.68 -1.86 0.89
N SER A 25 -6.16 -0.76 1.47
CA SER A 25 -5.04 -0.04 0.86
C SER A 25 -3.83 -0.96 0.75
N SER A 26 -3.38 -1.54 1.87
CA SER A 26 -2.20 -2.40 1.86
C SER A 26 -2.39 -3.67 1.04
N GLY A 27 -3.58 -4.27 1.06
CA GLY A 27 -3.90 -5.46 0.27
C GLY A 27 -3.91 -5.20 -1.24
N ILE A 28 -4.54 -4.11 -1.69
CA ILE A 28 -4.58 -3.73 -3.12
C ILE A 28 -3.17 -3.46 -3.63
N PHE A 29 -2.35 -2.70 -2.89
CA PHE A 29 -0.98 -2.42 -3.30
C PHE A 29 -0.10 -3.67 -3.29
N ALA A 30 -0.18 -4.50 -2.24
CA ALA A 30 0.55 -5.77 -2.19
C ALA A 30 0.20 -6.65 -3.40
N TYR A 31 -1.09 -6.82 -3.69
CA TYR A 31 -1.55 -7.59 -4.84
C TYR A 31 -1.08 -6.99 -6.17
N SER A 32 -1.20 -5.67 -6.36
CA SER A 32 -0.81 -4.99 -7.59
C SER A 32 0.67 -5.18 -7.89
N TYR A 33 1.54 -4.93 -6.91
CA TYR A 33 2.99 -5.09 -7.10
C TYR A 33 3.40 -6.56 -7.27
N TRP A 34 2.80 -7.49 -6.54
CA TRP A 34 3.06 -8.92 -6.75
C TRP A 34 2.64 -9.40 -8.14
N LYS A 35 1.43 -9.02 -8.57
CA LYS A 35 0.91 -9.38 -9.89
C LYS A 35 1.86 -8.91 -10.98
N GLU A 36 2.29 -7.65 -10.89
CA GLU A 36 3.20 -7.06 -11.87
C GLU A 36 4.59 -7.70 -11.85
N TRP A 37 5.18 -7.90 -10.67
CA TRP A 37 6.47 -8.56 -10.54
C TRP A 37 6.45 -9.97 -11.11
N ILE A 38 5.42 -10.76 -10.78
CA ILE A 38 5.23 -12.13 -11.27
C ILE A 38 5.01 -12.15 -12.79
N ALA A 39 4.24 -11.19 -13.33
CA ALA A 39 4.01 -11.08 -14.77
C ALA A 39 5.34 -10.87 -15.53
N ILE A 40 6.19 -9.97 -15.05
CA ILE A 40 7.47 -9.68 -15.70
C ILE A 40 8.46 -10.84 -15.51
N GLN A 41 8.62 -11.33 -14.28
CA GLN A 41 9.63 -12.36 -13.96
C GLN A 41 9.27 -13.77 -14.43
N TRP A 42 8.02 -14.20 -14.29
CA TRP A 42 7.62 -15.58 -14.57
C TRP A 42 6.90 -15.73 -15.91
N ARG A 43 6.19 -14.71 -16.37
CA ARG A 43 5.45 -14.77 -17.65
C ARG A 43 6.22 -14.12 -18.81
N GLY A 44 7.35 -13.48 -18.53
CA GLY A 44 8.14 -12.78 -19.55
C GLY A 44 7.39 -11.61 -20.18
N GLU A 45 6.42 -11.04 -19.47
CA GLU A 45 5.72 -9.84 -19.92
C GLU A 45 6.71 -8.67 -19.93
N LYS A 46 6.73 -7.89 -21.01
CA LYS A 46 7.63 -6.74 -21.10
C LYS A 46 7.13 -5.64 -20.15
N PRO A 47 8.01 -5.09 -19.30
CA PRO A 47 7.61 -3.98 -18.42
C PRO A 47 7.19 -2.79 -19.27
N VAL A 48 6.12 -2.10 -18.83
CA VAL A 48 5.73 -0.81 -19.43
C VAL A 48 6.68 0.26 -18.89
N LEU A 49 7.89 0.29 -19.44
CA LEU A 49 8.86 1.34 -19.15
C LEU A 49 8.47 2.57 -19.95
N VAL A 50 8.36 3.72 -19.27
CA VAL A 50 8.12 5.02 -19.92
C VAL A 50 9.35 5.89 -19.69
N PRO A 51 10.53 5.57 -20.26
CA PRO A 51 11.78 6.25 -19.90
C PRO A 51 11.85 7.72 -20.34
N ASP A 52 11.09 8.11 -21.38
CA ASP A 52 11.24 9.40 -22.06
C ASP A 52 10.21 10.48 -21.68
N SER A 53 9.45 10.30 -20.61
CA SER A 53 8.57 11.39 -20.11
C SER A 53 9.23 12.10 -18.93
N ASP A 54 9.19 13.44 -18.91
CA ASP A 54 9.67 14.22 -17.75
C ASP A 54 8.91 13.93 -16.45
N TYR A 55 7.81 13.19 -16.55
CA TYR A 55 6.95 12.75 -15.46
C TYR A 55 7.14 11.28 -15.09
N ALA A 56 8.07 10.58 -15.75
CA ALA A 56 8.32 9.17 -15.49
C ALA A 56 9.16 9.00 -14.22
N PRO A 57 8.76 8.10 -13.32
CA PRO A 57 9.57 7.83 -12.14
C PRO A 57 10.96 7.31 -12.50
N TYR A 58 11.99 7.74 -11.75
CA TYR A 58 13.39 7.38 -11.99
C TYR A 58 13.61 5.86 -12.14
N PHE A 59 12.84 5.05 -11.43
CA PHE A 59 12.95 3.59 -11.48
C PHE A 59 12.44 2.94 -12.79
N HIS A 60 11.85 3.70 -13.73
CA HIS A 60 11.58 3.23 -15.10
C HIS A 60 12.80 3.37 -16.05
N ALA A 61 13.94 3.89 -15.57
CA ALA A 61 15.15 4.06 -16.38
C ALA A 61 15.79 2.72 -16.81
N SER A 62 15.61 1.65 -16.03
CA SER A 62 16.04 0.31 -16.41
C SER A 62 15.08 -0.76 -15.88
N GLU A 63 14.92 -1.84 -16.63
CA GLU A 63 14.09 -2.99 -16.26
C GLU A 63 14.55 -3.62 -14.93
N GLU A 64 15.86 -3.72 -14.72
CA GLU A 64 16.41 -4.31 -13.49
C GLU A 64 16.07 -3.47 -12.26
N LEU A 65 16.20 -2.14 -12.35
CA LEU A 65 15.85 -1.23 -11.26
C LEU A 65 14.34 -1.25 -11.00
N TYR A 66 13.53 -1.24 -12.06
CA TYR A 66 12.08 -1.34 -12.00
C TYR A 66 11.62 -2.57 -11.21
N LEU A 67 12.15 -3.74 -11.58
CA LEU A 67 11.83 -5.01 -10.95
C LEU A 67 12.23 -5.08 -9.47
N ARG A 68 13.42 -4.57 -9.13
CA ARG A 68 13.88 -4.51 -7.73
C ARG A 68 12.97 -3.61 -6.90
N VAL A 69 12.60 -2.45 -7.44
CA VAL A 69 11.73 -1.49 -6.75
C VAL A 69 10.33 -2.05 -6.55
N ILE A 70 9.72 -2.64 -7.57
CA ILE A 70 8.42 -3.33 -7.44
C ILE A 70 8.49 -4.43 -6.40
N LEU A 71 9.55 -5.24 -6.38
CA LEU A 71 9.69 -6.32 -5.39
C LEU A 71 9.75 -5.78 -3.97
N ILE A 72 10.52 -4.72 -3.74
CA ILE A 72 10.61 -4.06 -2.42
C ILE A 72 9.23 -3.59 -1.99
N PHE A 73 8.45 -2.95 -2.87
CA PHE A 73 7.10 -2.50 -2.55
C PHE A 73 6.13 -3.66 -2.34
N ALA A 74 6.19 -4.72 -3.15
CA ALA A 74 5.40 -5.93 -2.97
C ALA A 74 5.61 -6.53 -1.58
N LEU A 75 6.88 -6.68 -1.16
CA LEU A 75 7.24 -7.20 0.15
C LEU A 75 6.79 -6.26 1.27
N LEU A 76 7.05 -4.96 1.14
CA LEU A 76 6.70 -3.97 2.16
C LEU A 76 5.19 -3.90 2.39
N PHE A 77 4.38 -3.78 1.33
CA PHE A 77 2.92 -3.78 1.45
C PHE A 77 2.38 -5.12 1.94
N SER A 78 3.03 -6.25 1.62
CA SER A 78 2.66 -7.54 2.20
C SER A 78 2.88 -7.59 3.71
N VAL A 79 4.00 -7.05 4.21
CA VAL A 79 4.26 -6.96 5.66
C VAL A 79 3.23 -6.06 6.33
N ILE A 80 2.94 -4.88 5.74
CA ILE A 80 1.92 -3.97 6.27
C ILE A 80 0.55 -4.64 6.30
N PHE A 81 0.19 -5.38 5.25
CA PHE A 81 -1.09 -6.09 5.16
C PHE A 81 -1.20 -7.19 6.22
N VAL A 82 -0.17 -8.02 6.40
CA VAL A 82 -0.13 -9.06 7.43
C VAL A 82 -0.23 -8.43 8.83
N LEU A 83 0.55 -7.37 9.11
CA LEU A 83 0.46 -6.64 10.38
C LEU A 83 -0.93 -6.04 10.60
N SER A 84 -1.56 -5.51 9.55
CA SER A 84 -2.93 -4.98 9.61
C SER A 84 -3.93 -6.07 9.98
N ILE A 85 -3.82 -7.27 9.39
CA ILE A 85 -4.65 -8.42 9.77
C ILE A 85 -4.43 -8.79 11.24
N LEU A 86 -3.17 -8.88 11.68
CA LEU A 86 -2.84 -9.23 13.07
C LEU A 86 -3.41 -8.22 14.07
N PHE A 87 -3.24 -6.92 13.82
CA PHE A 87 -3.79 -5.88 14.67
C PHE A 87 -5.31 -5.80 14.63
N PHE A 88 -5.92 -6.10 13.48
CA PHE A 88 -7.38 -6.24 13.36
C PHE A 88 -7.90 -7.37 14.26
N LEU A 89 -7.30 -8.56 14.18
CA LEU A 89 -7.69 -9.71 15.01
C LEU A 89 -7.48 -9.44 16.51
N GLN A 90 -6.42 -8.73 16.87
CA GLN A 90 -6.15 -8.30 18.25
C GLN A 90 -7.02 -7.12 18.72
N LYS A 91 -7.89 -6.58 17.86
CA LYS A 91 -8.69 -5.36 18.11
C LYS A 91 -7.81 -4.14 18.48
N ASN A 92 -6.54 -4.13 18.07
CA ASN A 92 -5.59 -3.07 18.37
C ASN A 92 -5.70 -1.93 17.34
N GLN A 93 -6.60 -0.97 17.64
CA GLN A 93 -6.89 0.16 16.75
C GLN A 93 -5.69 1.10 16.55
N LYS A 94 -4.81 1.24 17.55
CA LYS A 94 -3.60 2.07 17.43
C LYS A 94 -2.62 1.46 16.42
N GLY A 95 -2.46 0.13 16.45
CA GLY A 95 -1.64 -0.60 15.49
C GLY A 95 -2.20 -0.50 14.06
N LEU A 96 -3.51 -0.64 13.89
CA LEU A 96 -4.17 -0.45 12.59
C LEU A 96 -3.99 0.97 12.04
N PHE A 97 -4.16 1.99 12.89
CA PHE A 97 -3.93 3.37 12.49
C PHE A 97 -2.48 3.60 12.06
N PHE A 98 -1.51 3.02 12.79
CA PHE A 98 -0.10 3.07 12.41
C PHE A 98 0.14 2.41 11.05
N CYS A 99 -0.39 1.21 10.81
CA CYS A 99 -0.29 0.54 9.50
C CYS A 99 -0.90 1.37 8.37
N PHE A 100 -2.05 2.01 8.60
CA PHE A 100 -2.67 2.92 7.65
C PHE A 100 -1.76 4.10 7.31
N ILE A 101 -1.27 4.83 8.32
CA ILE A 101 -0.36 5.97 8.11
C ILE A 101 0.93 5.54 7.42
N PHE A 102 1.51 4.42 7.83
CA PHE A 102 2.71 3.89 7.21
C PHE A 102 2.50 3.48 5.74
N SER A 103 1.33 2.92 5.41
CA SER A 103 0.94 2.66 4.02
C SER A 103 0.85 3.95 3.20
N MET A 104 0.26 5.02 3.76
CA MET A 104 0.14 6.31 3.09
C MET A 104 1.51 6.98 2.88
N LEU A 105 2.39 6.94 3.89
CA LEU A 105 3.75 7.46 3.78
C LEU A 105 4.56 6.70 2.71
N THR A 106 4.36 5.39 2.60
CA THR A 106 5.00 4.58 1.57
C THR A 106 4.55 4.99 0.17
N ILE A 107 3.22 5.11 -0.04
CA ILE A 107 2.66 5.58 -1.32
C ILE A 107 3.23 6.96 -1.66
N PHE A 108 3.25 7.87 -0.68
CA PHE A 108 3.78 9.21 -0.86
C PHE A 108 5.27 9.22 -1.22
N ALA A 109 6.08 8.37 -0.59
CA ALA A 109 7.49 8.22 -0.91
C ALA A 109 7.71 7.71 -2.36
N VAL A 110 6.86 6.81 -2.85
CA VAL A 110 6.89 6.35 -4.26
C VAL A 110 6.59 7.52 -5.19
N MET A 111 5.56 8.31 -4.87
CA MET A 111 5.15 9.46 -5.69
C MET A 111 6.23 10.54 -5.73
N ILE A 112 6.88 10.84 -4.60
CA ILE A 112 8.00 11.79 -4.55
C ILE A 112 9.21 11.28 -5.31
N ASN A 113 9.62 10.02 -5.09
CA ASN A 113 10.73 9.42 -5.85
C ASN A 113 10.41 9.32 -7.35
N GLY A 114 9.13 9.37 -7.72
CA GLY A 114 8.72 9.50 -9.10
C GLY A 114 8.80 10.92 -9.67
N ALA A 115 8.78 11.95 -8.82
CA ALA A 115 8.79 13.35 -9.21
C ALA A 115 10.19 14.00 -9.16
N ILE A 116 11.14 13.41 -8.41
CA ILE A 116 12.51 13.92 -8.27
C ILE A 116 13.42 13.12 -9.22
N LYS A 117 13.91 13.78 -10.29
CA LYS A 117 15.01 13.28 -11.14
C LYS A 117 16.36 13.66 -10.54
#